data_AF-A0A3B9J9W7-F1
#
_entry.id   AF-A0A3B9J9W7-F1
#
_cell.length_a   1.000
_cell.length_b   1.000
_cell.length_c   1.000
_cell.angle_alpha   90.00
_cell.angle_beta   90.00
_cell.angle_gamma   90.00
#
_symmetry.space_group_name_H-M   'P 1'
#
loop_
_entity.id
_entity.type
_entity.pdbx_description
1 polymer ?
#
loop_
_entity_poly.entity_id
_entity_poly.type
_entity_poly.pdbx_seq_one_letter_code
_entity_poly.pdbx_strand_id
1 'polypeptide(L)'
;MDILWLGSRHGLNGFEQIAMVAVLLAAFISLAYAWWLRNTVLKKDMGTQAMQDIWNAIRIGADSYLSRQLKTILPLIGVLTVVMFLSVYVVPPSHEAQEEFAAFGPQVTTLIMAVGRTIAFIMGAFFSLTVGQWGMRMAVQANVRVAS
;
A
#
# COMPACT_ATOMS: atom_id res chain seq x y z
N MET A 1 -5.14 16.46 27.06
CA MET A 1 -5.14 16.91 25.65
C MET A 1 -5.71 15.77 24.84
N ASP A 2 -6.74 16.03 24.04
CA ASP A 2 -7.39 15.00 23.25
C ASP A 2 -7.27 15.38 21.78
N ILE A 3 -6.34 14.73 21.09
CA ILE A 3 -6.10 14.95 19.67
C ILE A 3 -6.94 13.92 18.92
N LEU A 4 -7.84 14.38 18.05
CA LEU A 4 -8.68 13.50 17.20
C LEU A 4 -9.52 12.46 17.98
N TRP A 5 -10.02 12.76 19.18
CA TRP A 5 -10.77 11.83 20.05
C TRP A 5 -10.00 10.56 20.49
N LEU A 6 -8.68 10.52 20.30
CA LEU A 6 -7.84 9.36 20.59
C LEU A 6 -7.62 9.15 22.09
N GLY A 7 -7.64 10.23 22.88
CA GLY A 7 -7.54 10.18 24.34
C GLY A 7 -8.84 9.77 25.00
N SER A 8 -9.98 10.25 24.51
CA SER A 8 -11.30 9.94 25.09
C SER A 8 -11.82 8.55 24.77
N ARG A 9 -11.47 7.97 23.61
CA ARG A 9 -12.00 6.64 23.18
C ARG A 9 -11.08 5.48 23.51
N HIS A 10 -9.76 5.67 23.46
CA HIS A 10 -8.79 4.58 23.57
C HIS A 10 -7.82 4.71 24.75
N GLY A 11 -8.02 5.70 25.64
CA GLY A 11 -7.21 5.86 26.85
C GLY A 11 -5.73 6.19 26.60
N LEU A 12 -5.40 6.66 25.39
CA LEU A 12 -4.02 6.85 24.96
C LEU A 12 -3.35 8.03 25.68
N ASN A 13 -2.10 7.83 26.09
CA ASN A 13 -1.30 8.88 26.72
C ASN A 13 -0.99 9.99 25.71
N GLY A 14 -0.72 11.21 26.19
CA GLY A 14 -0.41 12.37 25.35
C GLY A 14 0.76 12.11 24.39
N PHE A 15 1.76 11.32 24.81
CA PHE A 15 2.85 10.90 23.94
C PHE A 15 2.37 10.02 22.77
N GLU A 16 1.55 9.01 23.03
CA GLU A 16 1.06 8.05 22.02
C GLU A 16 0.20 8.75 20.97
N GLN A 17 -0.65 9.68 21.40
CA GLN A 17 -1.45 10.51 20.49
C GLN A 17 -0.57 11.33 19.55
N ILE A 18 0.46 12.00 20.10
CA ILE A 18 1.42 12.78 19.31
C ILE A 18 2.20 11.86 18.36
N ALA A 19 2.63 10.68 18.82
CA ALA A 19 3.39 9.72 18.02
C ALA A 19 2.58 9.24 16.80
N MET A 20 1.30 8.90 16.96
CA MET A 20 0.46 8.47 15.84
C MET A 20 0.26 9.57 14.80
N VAL A 21 0.01 10.81 15.24
CA VAL A 21 -0.08 11.96 14.33
C VAL A 21 1.26 12.21 13.63
N ALA A 22 2.38 12.08 14.33
CA ALA A 22 3.71 12.22 13.76
C ALA A 22 3.99 11.17 12.68
N VAL A 23 3.60 9.90 12.90
CA VAL A 23 3.73 8.83 11.89
C VAL A 23 2.91 9.16 10.64
N LEU A 24 1.67 9.65 10.81
CA LEU A 24 0.82 10.05 9.69
C LEU A 24 1.43 11.21 8.90
N LEU A 25 1.95 12.24 9.59
CA LEU A 25 2.66 13.36 8.96
C LEU A 25 3.91 12.92 8.22
N ALA A 26 4.73 12.03 8.82
CA ALA A 26 5.92 11.48 8.19
C ALA A 26 5.59 10.73 6.89
N ALA A 27 4.48 9.98 6.87
CA ALA A 27 4.01 9.31 5.65
C ALA A 27 3.72 10.30 4.52
N PHE A 28 3.00 11.40 4.81
CA PHE A 28 2.73 12.44 3.81
C PHE A 28 4.00 13.17 3.33
N ILE A 29 4.91 13.51 4.25
CA ILE A 29 6.20 14.12 3.91
C ILE A 29 7.01 13.20 3.00
N SER A 30 7.03 11.89 3.29
CA SER A 30 7.72 10.90 2.46
C SER A 30 7.16 10.85 1.04
N LEU A 31 5.82 10.86 0.87
CA LEU A 31 5.19 10.90 -0.45
C LEU A 31 5.52 12.19 -1.22
N ALA A 32 5.49 13.34 -0.54
CA ALA A 32 5.86 14.62 -1.13
C ALA A 32 7.32 14.63 -1.59
N TYR A 33 8.23 14.09 -0.77
CA TYR A 33 9.64 13.97 -1.10
C TYR A 33 9.88 13.02 -2.29
N ALA A 34 9.23 11.86 -2.31
CA ALA A 34 9.29 10.92 -3.43
C ALA A 34 8.79 11.56 -4.74
N TRP A 35 7.70 12.35 -4.67
CA TRP A 35 7.18 13.09 -5.81
C TRP A 35 8.17 14.15 -6.31
N TRP A 36 8.78 14.90 -5.39
CA TRP A 36 9.80 15.88 -5.73
C TRP A 36 11.02 15.24 -6.40
N LEU A 37 11.52 14.12 -5.87
CA LEU A 37 12.63 13.38 -6.44
C LEU A 37 12.30 12.86 -7.84
N ARG A 38 11.11 12.25 -8.02
CA ARG A 38 10.62 11.82 -9.33
C ARG A 38 10.67 12.96 -10.35
N ASN A 39 10.15 14.13 -10.00
CA ASN A 39 10.12 15.26 -10.92
C ASN A 39 11.53 15.78 -11.23
N THR A 40 12.43 15.76 -10.25
CA THR A 40 13.84 16.16 -10.45
C THR A 40 14.56 15.22 -11.41
N VAL A 41 14.36 13.90 -11.27
CA VAL A 41 14.94 12.90 -12.17
C VAL A 41 14.37 13.05 -13.57
N LEU A 42 13.03 13.13 -13.73
CA LEU A 42 12.40 13.15 -15.05
C LEU A 42 12.75 14.39 -15.90
N LYS A 43 13.18 15.48 -15.25
CA LYS A 43 13.69 16.69 -15.92
C LYS A 43 15.08 16.52 -16.56
N LYS A 44 15.83 15.47 -16.21
CA LYS A 44 17.14 15.20 -16.80
C LYS A 44 17.00 14.67 -18.23
N ASP A 45 17.99 14.97 -19.05
CA ASP A 45 18.06 14.58 -20.46
C ASP A 45 18.26 13.07 -20.62
N MET A 46 17.71 12.50 -21.69
CA MET A 46 17.76 11.05 -21.97
C MET A 46 18.97 10.66 -22.84
N GLY A 47 19.90 11.58 -23.08
CA GLY A 47 21.12 11.35 -23.84
C GLY A 47 20.86 11.22 -25.33
N THR A 48 21.76 10.49 -25.99
CA THR A 48 21.78 10.34 -27.45
C THR A 48 20.59 9.53 -27.99
N GLN A 49 20.30 9.65 -29.28
CA GLN A 49 19.25 8.88 -29.94
C GLN A 49 19.44 7.36 -29.76
N ALA A 50 20.67 6.88 -29.87
CA ALA A 50 20.98 5.46 -29.67
C ALA A 50 20.64 4.97 -28.25
N MET A 51 20.87 5.81 -27.22
CA MET A 51 20.47 5.50 -25.84
C MET A 51 18.96 5.43 -25.69
N GLN A 52 18.23 6.35 -26.33
CA GLN A 52 16.77 6.38 -26.31
C GLN A 52 16.15 5.17 -27.01
N ASP A 53 16.75 4.69 -28.11
CA ASP A 53 16.28 3.50 -28.83
C ASP A 53 16.41 2.23 -27.98
N ILE A 54 17.55 2.05 -27.31
CA ILE A 54 17.78 0.94 -26.37
C ILE A 54 16.82 1.04 -25.19
N TRP A 55 16.68 2.23 -24.61
CA TRP A 55 15.75 2.48 -23.51
C TRP A 55 14.30 2.16 -23.89
N ASN A 56 13.87 2.51 -25.09
CA ASN A 56 12.53 2.20 -25.58
C ASN A 56 12.27 0.70 -25.62
N ALA A 57 13.24 -0.10 -26.09
CA ALA A 57 13.14 -1.55 -26.09
C ALA A 57 13.00 -2.11 -24.67
N ILE A 58 13.80 -1.61 -23.71
CA ILE A 58 13.72 -2.01 -22.29
C ILE A 58 12.37 -1.65 -21.69
N ARG A 59 11.89 -0.41 -21.94
CA ARG A 59 10.59 0.07 -21.44
C ARG A 59 9.44 -0.79 -21.92
N ILE A 60 9.39 -1.10 -23.21
CA ILE A 60 8.34 -1.94 -23.79
C ILE A 60 8.35 -3.34 -23.16
N GLY A 61 9.55 -3.93 -22.98
CA GLY A 61 9.70 -5.23 -22.32
C GLY A 61 9.21 -5.21 -20.87
N ALA A 62 9.63 -4.19 -20.10
CA ALA A 62 9.23 -4.01 -18.71
C ALA A 62 7.71 -3.81 -18.56
N ASP A 63 7.11 -2.92 -19.37
CA ASP A 63 5.65 -2.68 -19.33
C ASP A 63 4.85 -3.92 -19.73
N SER A 64 5.36 -4.71 -20.68
CA SER A 64 4.75 -5.99 -21.09
C SER A 64 4.81 -7.03 -19.97
N TYR A 65 5.96 -7.15 -19.30
CA TYR A 65 6.13 -8.04 -18.15
C TYR A 65 5.20 -7.65 -17.00
N LEU A 66 5.20 -6.36 -16.60
CA LEU A 66 4.35 -5.85 -15.52
C LEU A 66 2.87 -6.08 -15.81
N SER A 67 2.43 -5.84 -17.05
CA SER A 67 1.04 -6.06 -17.45
C SER A 67 0.65 -7.53 -17.36
N ARG A 68 1.56 -8.45 -17.75
CA ARG A 68 1.34 -9.89 -17.62
C ARG A 68 1.35 -10.33 -16.15
N GLN A 69 2.29 -9.82 -15.35
CA GLN A 69 2.41 -10.09 -13.92
C GLN A 69 1.12 -9.69 -13.18
N LEU A 70 0.58 -8.50 -13.44
CA LEU A 70 -0.69 -8.06 -12.86
C LEU A 70 -1.85 -9.00 -13.21
N LYS A 71 -1.97 -9.37 -14.49
CA LYS A 71 -3.02 -10.30 -14.95
C LYS A 71 -2.91 -11.68 -14.29
N THR A 72 -1.70 -12.13 -13.98
CA THR A 72 -1.46 -13.42 -13.31
C THR A 72 -1.69 -13.34 -11.80
N ILE A 73 -1.33 -12.23 -11.15
CA ILE A 73 -1.46 -12.07 -9.69
C ILE A 73 -2.90 -11.74 -9.27
N LEU A 74 -3.67 -11.01 -10.10
CA LEU A 74 -5.01 -10.55 -9.73
C LEU A 74 -5.99 -11.69 -9.36
N PRO A 75 -6.05 -12.83 -10.09
CA PRO A 75 -6.84 -13.98 -9.68
C PRO A 75 -6.42 -14.55 -8.32
N LEU A 76 -5.11 -14.62 -8.06
CA LEU A 76 -4.59 -15.09 -6.77
C LEU A 76 -5.01 -14.17 -5.63
N ILE A 77 -4.95 -12.84 -5.83
CA ILE A 77 -5.47 -11.87 -4.85
C ILE A 77 -6.97 -12.11 -4.62
N GLY A 78 -7.75 -12.40 -5.65
CA GLY A 78 -9.17 -12.75 -5.52
C GLY A 78 -9.39 -13.98 -4.64
N VAL A 79 -8.65 -15.06 -4.88
CA VAL A 79 -8.70 -16.28 -4.05
C VAL A 79 -8.29 -15.96 -2.60
N LEU A 80 -7.17 -15.27 -2.41
CA LEU A 80 -6.68 -14.92 -1.07
C LEU A 80 -7.66 -13.99 -0.34
N THR A 81 -8.37 -13.12 -1.04
CA THR A 81 -9.42 -12.26 -0.46
C THR A 81 -10.54 -13.10 0.16
N VAL A 82 -11.00 -14.15 -0.55
CA VAL A 82 -11.99 -15.09 -0.02
C VAL A 82 -11.42 -15.87 1.16
N VAL A 83 -10.17 -16.34 1.07
CA VAL A 83 -9.49 -17.02 2.17
C VAL A 83 -9.39 -16.10 3.40
N MET A 84 -9.06 -14.82 3.23
CA MET A 84 -8.99 -13.86 4.34
C MET A 84 -10.36 -13.62 4.98
N PHE A 85 -11.44 -13.59 4.19
CA PHE A 85 -12.80 -13.50 4.73
C PHE A 85 -13.15 -14.75 5.56
N LEU A 86 -12.90 -15.93 5.02
CA LEU A 86 -13.17 -17.22 5.69
C LEU A 86 -12.17 -17.53 6.82
N SER A 87 -11.08 -16.77 6.95
CA SER A 87 -10.04 -16.98 7.96
C SER A 87 -10.59 -16.96 9.39
N VAL A 88 -11.72 -16.29 9.62
CA VAL A 88 -12.36 -16.21 10.94
C VAL A 88 -12.85 -17.56 11.45
N TYR A 89 -13.14 -18.52 10.56
CA TYR A 89 -13.51 -19.88 10.95
C TYR A 89 -12.32 -20.70 11.48
N VAL A 90 -11.09 -20.32 11.12
CA VAL A 90 -9.87 -20.98 11.58
C VAL A 90 -9.24 -20.21 12.74
N VAL A 91 -9.25 -18.87 12.65
CA VAL A 91 -8.66 -17.97 13.63
C VAL A 91 -9.76 -17.04 14.17
N PRO A 92 -10.32 -17.33 15.36
CA PRO A 92 -11.40 -16.53 15.93
C PRO A 92 -10.97 -15.07 16.20
N PRO A 93 -11.94 -14.15 16.39
CA PRO A 93 -11.66 -12.77 16.80
C PRO A 93 -10.81 -12.71 18.08
N SER A 94 -9.85 -11.79 18.17
CA SER A 94 -9.08 -11.54 19.39
C SER A 94 -9.98 -11.10 20.54
N HIS A 95 -9.56 -11.33 21.79
CA HIS A 95 -10.34 -10.91 22.96
C HIS A 95 -10.66 -9.41 22.96
N GLU A 96 -9.69 -8.58 22.58
CA GLU A 96 -9.85 -7.12 22.45
C GLU A 96 -10.96 -6.74 21.44
N ALA A 97 -11.02 -7.44 20.31
CA ALA A 97 -12.06 -7.20 19.31
C ALA A 97 -13.43 -7.68 19.80
N GLN A 98 -13.48 -8.74 20.62
CA GLN A 98 -14.72 -9.19 21.23
C GLN A 98 -15.24 -8.20 22.27
N GLU A 99 -14.35 -7.55 23.02
CA GLU A 99 -14.71 -6.51 23.99
C GLU A 99 -15.20 -5.22 23.29
N GLU A 100 -14.46 -4.75 22.27
CA GLU A 100 -14.79 -3.52 21.54
C GLU A 100 -16.15 -3.61 20.82
N PHE A 101 -16.47 -4.78 20.25
CA PHE A 101 -17.70 -5.01 19.51
C PHE A 101 -18.76 -5.82 20.29
N ALA A 102 -18.57 -6.03 21.61
CA ALA A 102 -19.47 -6.82 22.45
C ALA A 102 -20.94 -6.40 22.34
N ALA A 103 -21.18 -5.09 22.17
CA ALA A 103 -22.52 -4.51 22.06
C ALA A 103 -23.35 -5.04 20.87
N PHE A 104 -22.70 -5.59 19.84
CA PHE A 104 -23.37 -6.09 18.62
C PHE A 104 -23.65 -7.60 18.66
N GLY A 105 -23.16 -8.32 19.68
CA GLY A 105 -23.30 -9.77 19.82
C GLY A 105 -22.23 -10.58 19.08
N PRO A 106 -22.06 -11.87 19.42
CA PRO A 106 -20.92 -12.68 18.99
C PRO A 106 -20.92 -12.97 17.48
N GLN A 107 -22.10 -13.17 16.89
CA GLN A 107 -22.26 -13.47 15.46
C GLN A 107 -21.91 -12.24 14.59
N VAL A 108 -22.37 -11.05 15.01
CA VAL A 108 -22.09 -9.80 14.29
C VAL A 108 -20.62 -9.40 14.44
N THR A 109 -20.03 -9.57 15.62
CA THR A 109 -18.58 -9.33 15.85
C THR A 109 -17.70 -10.18 14.93
N THR A 110 -18.06 -11.46 14.78
CA THR A 110 -17.37 -12.39 13.87
C THR A 110 -17.42 -11.90 12.42
N LEU A 111 -18.58 -11.39 11.98
CA LEU A 111 -18.76 -10.83 10.65
C LEU A 111 -17.98 -9.53 10.46
N ILE A 112 -17.99 -8.62 11.44
CA ILE A 112 -17.21 -7.37 11.41
C ILE A 112 -15.72 -7.68 11.23
N MET A 113 -15.19 -8.65 11.98
CA MET A 113 -13.79 -9.04 11.86
C MET A 113 -13.46 -9.71 10.52
N ALA A 114 -14.37 -10.53 9.99
CA ALA A 114 -14.20 -11.12 8.66
C ALA A 114 -14.08 -10.03 7.59
N VAL A 115 -15.01 -9.08 7.60
CA VAL A 115 -15.01 -7.94 6.68
C VAL A 115 -13.77 -7.06 6.88
N GLY A 116 -13.41 -6.77 8.14
CA GLY A 116 -12.24 -5.96 8.48
C GLY A 116 -10.92 -6.57 7.97
N ARG A 117 -10.71 -7.88 8.17
CA ARG A 117 -9.54 -8.60 7.64
C ARG A 117 -9.48 -8.54 6.11
N THR A 118 -10.63 -8.75 5.45
CA THR A 118 -10.73 -8.69 3.99
C THR A 118 -10.40 -7.29 3.46
N ILE A 119 -10.95 -6.24 4.06
CA ILE A 119 -10.67 -4.85 3.66
C ILE A 119 -9.20 -4.52 3.86
N ALA A 120 -8.61 -4.87 5.02
CA ALA A 120 -7.20 -4.65 5.30
C ALA A 120 -6.30 -5.36 4.28
N PHE A 121 -6.64 -6.61 3.91
CA PHE A 121 -5.92 -7.36 2.88
C PHE A 121 -6.01 -6.70 1.50
N ILE A 122 -7.21 -6.33 1.05
CA ILE A 122 -7.40 -5.67 -0.25
C ILE A 122 -6.65 -4.34 -0.29
N MET A 123 -6.70 -3.56 0.79
CA MET A 123 -5.98 -2.29 0.90
C MET A 123 -4.47 -2.50 0.79
N GLY A 124 -3.91 -3.46 1.53
CA GLY A 124 -2.49 -3.81 1.45
C GLY A 124 -2.08 -4.30 0.06
N ALA A 125 -2.88 -5.18 -0.55
CA ALA A 125 -2.65 -5.68 -1.90
C ALA A 125 -2.67 -4.54 -2.93
N PHE A 126 -3.64 -3.63 -2.83
CA PHE A 126 -3.74 -2.45 -3.69
C PHE A 126 -2.48 -1.58 -3.61
N PHE A 127 -2.07 -1.17 -2.42
CA PHE A 127 -0.87 -0.35 -2.25
C PHE A 127 0.40 -1.06 -2.73
N SER A 128 0.53 -2.36 -2.46
CA SER A 128 1.65 -3.16 -2.95
C SER A 128 1.72 -3.18 -4.48
N LEU A 129 0.58 -3.36 -5.16
CA LEU A 129 0.52 -3.34 -6.63
C LEU A 129 0.87 -1.95 -7.18
N THR A 130 0.34 -0.88 -6.59
CA THR A 130 0.62 0.49 -7.03
C THR A 130 2.11 0.82 -6.91
N VAL A 131 2.72 0.54 -5.76
CA VAL A 131 4.15 0.81 -5.55
C VAL A 131 5.03 -0.04 -6.47
N GLY A 132 4.70 -1.31 -6.69
CA GLY A 132 5.44 -2.16 -7.62
C GLY A 132 5.41 -1.66 -9.07
N GLN A 133 4.23 -1.22 -9.54
CA GLN A 133 4.07 -0.67 -10.89
C GLN A 133 4.82 0.66 -11.07
N TRP A 134 4.69 1.57 -10.10
CA TRP A 134 5.36 2.87 -10.16
C TRP A 134 6.87 2.73 -10.00
N GLY A 135 7.33 1.85 -9.12
CA GLY A 135 8.75 1.61 -8.86
C GLY A 135 9.51 1.15 -10.10
N MET A 136 9.04 0.09 -10.77
CA MET A 136 9.72 -0.43 -11.97
C MET A 136 9.70 0.59 -13.11
N ARG A 137 8.56 1.26 -13.35
CA ARG A 137 8.48 2.30 -14.39
C ARG A 137 9.42 3.46 -14.11
N MET A 138 9.52 3.91 -12.86
CA MET A 138 10.46 4.96 -12.48
C MET A 138 11.91 4.52 -12.62
N ALA A 139 12.25 3.28 -12.27
CA ALA A 139 13.60 2.73 -12.44
C ALA A 139 14.01 2.73 -13.92
N VAL A 140 13.13 2.28 -14.82
CA VAL A 140 13.39 2.30 -16.27
C VAL A 140 13.57 3.73 -16.81
N GLN A 141 12.75 4.67 -16.35
CA GLN A 141 12.88 6.09 -16.71
C GLN A 141 14.18 6.73 -16.21
N ALA A 142 14.63 6.34 -15.02
CA ALA A 142 15.86 6.85 -14.42
C ALA A 142 17.10 6.29 -15.13
N ASN A 143 17.08 5.02 -15.55
CA ASN A 143 18.26 4.33 -16.06
C ASN A 143 18.92 5.04 -17.26
N VAL A 144 18.10 5.49 -18.22
CA VAL A 144 18.61 6.22 -19.40
C VAL A 144 19.17 7.61 -19.04
N ARG A 145 18.67 8.23 -17.98
CA ARG A 145 19.06 9.58 -17.53
C ARG A 145 20.30 9.59 -16.63
N VAL A 146 20.70 8.42 -16.13
CA VAL A 146 21.95 8.23 -15.37
C VAL A 146 23.09 7.87 -16.32
N ALA A 147 22.77 7.24 -17.44
CA ALA A 147 23.75 6.86 -18.47
C ALA A 147 24.10 8.00 -19.45
N SER A 148 23.28 9.05 -19.51
CA SER A 148 23.49 10.25 -20.32
C SER A 148 24.50 11.22 -19.71
#